data_AF-A0AAW8ARA9-F1
#
_entry.id   AF-A0AAW8ARA9-F1
#
_cell.length_a   1.000
_cell.length_b   1.000
_cell.length_c   1.000
_cell.angle_alpha   90.00
_cell.angle_beta   90.00
_cell.angle_gamma   90.00
#
_symmetry.space_group_name_H-M   'P 1'
#
loop_
_entity.id
_entity.type
_entity.pdbx_description
1 polymer ?
#
loop_
_entity_poly.entity_id
_entity_poly.type
_entity_poly.pdbx_seq_one_letter_code
_entity_poly.pdbx_strand_id
1 'polypeptide(L)'
;VPVKVPLLKEAAKILKKYKDHPKVQITGKLLPVYSNQKTNLYLKEIAKELKIKKYLTFHIARHTFATTVTLTNGVPIETVSKL
;
A
#
# COMPACT_ATOMS: atom_id res chain seq x y z
N VAL A 1 -14.46 -15.21 -7.31
CA VAL A 1 -13.35 -16.17 -7.10
C VAL A 1 -12.27 -15.48 -6.29
N PRO A 2 -11.74 -16.09 -5.22
CA PRO A 2 -10.64 -15.49 -4.46
C PRO A 2 -9.38 -15.36 -5.32
N VAL A 3 -8.78 -14.18 -5.35
CA VAL A 3 -7.53 -13.90 -6.07
C VAL A 3 -6.37 -14.00 -5.09
N LYS A 4 -5.35 -14.79 -5.43
CA LYS A 4 -4.11 -14.88 -4.64
C LYS A 4 -3.13 -13.83 -5.16
N VAL A 5 -2.91 -12.78 -4.38
CA VAL A 5 -1.95 -11.71 -4.72
C VAL A 5 -0.65 -11.94 -3.95
N PRO A 6 0.52 -12.06 -4.62
CA PRO A 6 1.79 -12.21 -3.94
C PRO A 6 2.14 -10.91 -3.19
N LEU A 7 2.68 -11.06 -1.98
CA LEU A 7 3.12 -9.93 -1.15
C LEU A 7 4.62 -9.70 -1.29
N LEU A 8 5.01 -8.43 -1.41
CA LEU A 8 6.41 -8.03 -1.27
C LEU A 8 6.90 -8.30 0.16
N LYS A 9 8.20 -8.57 0.30
CA LYS A 9 8.84 -8.78 1.61
C LYS A 9 8.56 -7.62 2.57
N GLU A 10 8.62 -6.37 2.09
CA GLU A 10 8.32 -5.19 2.91
C GLU A 10 6.85 -5.10 3.33
N ALA A 11 5.92 -5.45 2.44
CA ALA A 11 4.49 -5.52 2.79
C ALA A 11 4.24 -6.58 3.88
N ALA A 12 4.88 -7.75 3.75
CA ALA A 12 4.78 -8.82 4.75
C ALA A 12 5.35 -8.42 6.12
N LYS A 13 6.46 -7.67 6.15
CA LYS A 13 7.03 -7.12 7.40
C LYS A 13 6.05 -6.14 8.08
N ILE A 14 5.38 -5.28 7.32
CA ILE A 14 4.36 -4.36 7.84
C ILE A 14 3.20 -5.14 8.46
N LEU A 15 2.69 -6.17 7.78
CA LEU A 15 1.64 -7.02 8.33
C LEU A 15 2.07 -7.69 9.64
N LYS A 16 3.29 -8.23 9.69
CA LYS A 16 3.83 -8.84 10.91
C LYS A 16 3.93 -7.84 12.05
N LYS A 17 4.37 -6.60 11.78
CA LYS A 17 4.48 -5.53 12.78
C LYS A 17 3.13 -5.20 13.45
N TYR A 18 2.04 -5.22 12.69
CA TYR A 18 0.72 -4.83 13.18
C TYR A 18 -0.17 -6.00 13.62
N LYS A 19 0.33 -7.24 13.55
CA LYS A 19 -0.43 -8.45 13.86
C LYS A 19 -1.14 -8.37 15.22
N ASP A 20 -0.45 -7.88 16.25
CA ASP A 20 -0.96 -7.83 17.63
C ASP A 20 -1.59 -6.48 18.00
N HIS A 21 -1.84 -5.61 17.01
CA HIS A 21 -2.44 -4.30 17.27
C HIS A 21 -3.90 -4.46 17.76
N PRO A 22 -4.35 -3.75 18.82
CA PRO A 22 -5.70 -3.92 19.38
C PRO A 22 -6.83 -3.80 18.34
N LYS A 23 -6.75 -2.78 17.46
CA LYS A 23 -7.71 -2.63 16.35
C LYS A 23 -7.74 -3.81 15.37
N VAL A 24 -6.61 -4.46 15.11
CA VAL A 24 -6.54 -5.66 14.24
C VAL A 24 -7.28 -6.82 14.91
N GLN A 25 -7.02 -7.05 16.19
CA GLN A 25 -7.68 -8.09 16.99
C GLN A 25 -9.20 -7.87 17.07
N ILE A 26 -9.64 -6.63 17.27
CA ILE A 26 -11.07 -6.29 17.38
C ILE A 26 -11.80 -6.38 16.02
N THR A 27 -11.17 -5.91 14.94
CA THR A 27 -11.85 -5.80 13.63
C THR A 27 -11.66 -7.01 12.73
N GLY A 28 -10.73 -7.92 13.07
CA GLY A 28 -10.34 -9.05 12.22
C GLY A 28 -9.62 -8.65 10.92
N LYS A 29 -9.26 -7.37 10.74
CA LYS A 29 -8.56 -6.88 9.55
C LYS A 29 -7.05 -7.07 9.68
N LEU A 30 -6.35 -7.15 8.55
CA LEU A 30 -4.88 -7.32 8.53
C LEU A 30 -4.09 -6.10 9.03
N LEU A 31 -4.70 -4.91 9.04
CA LEU A 31 -4.07 -3.65 9.44
C LEU A 31 -5.05 -2.80 10.26
N PRO A 32 -4.54 -1.90 11.12
CA PRO A 32 -5.35 -0.89 11.81
C PRO A 32 -5.77 0.21 10.82
N VAL A 33 -6.78 -0.08 9.98
CA VAL A 33 -7.24 0.81 8.92
C VAL A 33 -7.97 2.03 9.47
N TYR A 34 -7.58 3.22 9.01
CA TYR A 34 -8.28 4.50 9.26
C TYR A 34 -9.20 4.85 8.09
N SER A 35 -10.04 5.88 8.24
CA SER A 35 -10.82 6.40 7.11
C SER A 35 -9.91 6.91 6.00
N ASN A 36 -10.42 6.90 4.77
CA ASN A 36 -9.68 7.42 3.62
C ASN A 36 -9.32 8.90 3.80
N GLN A 37 -10.21 9.71 4.38
CA GLN A 37 -9.91 11.12 4.65
C GLN A 37 -8.71 11.27 5.60
N LYS A 38 -8.70 10.50 6.70
CA LYS A 38 -7.63 10.58 7.71
C LYS A 38 -6.31 10.04 7.17
N THR A 39 -6.34 8.97 6.39
CA THR A 39 -5.15 8.44 5.73
C THR A 39 -4.56 9.45 4.74
N ASN A 40 -5.39 10.11 3.93
CA ASN A 40 -4.93 11.13 3.00
C ASN A 40 -4.36 12.36 3.71
N LEU A 41 -4.90 12.73 4.88
CA LEU A 41 -4.34 13.80 5.71
C LEU A 41 -2.92 13.44 6.15
N TYR A 42 -2.73 12.25 6.72
CA TYR A 42 -1.40 11.78 7.16
C TYR A 42 -0.40 11.67 6.01
N LEU A 43 -0.83 11.23 4.82
CA LEU A 43 0.04 11.21 3.64
C LEU A 43 0.51 12.61 3.23
N LYS A 44 -0.33 13.64 3.37
CA LYS A 44 0.05 15.03 3.09
C LYS A 44 1.05 15.56 4.12
N GLU A 45 0.85 15.23 5.39
CA GLU A 45 1.77 15.61 6.48
C GLU A 45 3.15 14.98 6.27
N ILE A 46 3.21 13.67 6.02
CA ILE A 46 4.46 12.95 5.70
C ILE A 46 5.14 13.54 4.45
N ALA A 47 4.38 13.81 3.40
CA ALA A 47 4.93 14.42 2.18
C ALA A 47 5.54 15.80 2.46
N LYS A 48 4.90 16.61 3.31
CA LYS A 48 5.40 17.93 3.72
C LYS A 48 6.69 17.81 4.52
N GLU A 49 6.75 16.93 5.50
CA GLU A 49 7.94 16.69 6.33
C GLU A 49 9.13 16.20 5.50
N LEU A 50 8.88 15.30 4.55
CA LEU A 50 9.89 14.75 3.65
C LEU A 50 10.19 15.63 2.42
N LYS A 51 9.59 16.82 2.33
CA LYS A 51 9.74 17.77 1.20
C LYS A 51 9.41 17.14 -0.17
N ILE A 52 8.47 16.19 -0.20
CA ILE A 52 7.98 15.56 -1.42
C ILE A 52 6.99 16.53 -2.09
N LYS A 53 7.35 16.99 -3.30
CA LYS A 53 6.55 17.97 -4.06
C LYS A 53 5.29 17.38 -4.72
N LYS A 54 5.17 16.04 -4.78
CA LYS A 54 4.02 15.36 -5.39
C LYS A 54 2.95 15.04 -4.35
N TYR A 55 1.68 15.13 -4.76
CA TYR A 55 0.57 14.68 -3.93
C TYR A 55 0.56 13.15 -3.79
N LEU A 56 0.82 12.66 -2.58
CA LEU A 56 0.74 11.23 -2.27
C LEU A 56 -0.72 10.82 -2.11
N THR A 57 -1.20 9.97 -3.02
CA THR A 57 -2.54 9.39 -2.99
C THR A 57 -2.47 7.90 -3.29
N PHE A 58 -3.53 7.15 -3.00
CA PHE A 58 -3.62 5.73 -3.37
C PHE A 58 -3.53 5.50 -4.88
N HIS A 59 -4.02 6.44 -5.70
CA HIS A 59 -3.89 6.35 -7.16
C HIS A 59 -2.43 6.42 -7.59
N ILE A 60 -1.66 7.37 -7.02
CA ILE A 60 -0.23 7.48 -7.28
C ILE A 60 0.52 6.24 -6.78
N ALA A 61 0.19 5.72 -5.60
CA ALA A 61 0.80 4.48 -5.09
C ALA A 61 0.57 3.29 -6.04
N ARG A 62 -0.66 3.11 -6.55
CA ARG A 62 -0.97 2.08 -7.55
C ARG A 62 -0.18 2.29 -8.83
N HIS A 63 -0.15 3.51 -9.36
CA HIS A 63 0.57 3.81 -10.60
C HIS A 63 2.08 3.56 -10.43
N THR A 64 2.67 3.99 -9.31
CA THR A 64 4.08 3.73 -9.00
C THR A 64 4.35 2.24 -8.81
N PHE A 65 3.44 1.48 -8.21
CA PHE A 65 3.57 0.02 -8.13
C PHE A 65 3.58 -0.61 -9.53
N ALA A 66 2.59 -0.28 -10.36
CA ALA A 66 2.46 -0.81 -11.71
C ALA A 66 3.64 -0.43 -12.62
N THR A 67 4.16 0.79 -12.53
CA THR A 67 5.28 1.18 -13.40
C THR A 67 6.62 0.81 -12.81
N THR A 68 6.94 1.31 -11.61
CA THR A 68 8.28 1.24 -11.04
C THR A 68 8.56 -0.10 -10.36
N VAL A 69 7.57 -0.68 -9.70
CA VAL A 69 7.78 -1.96 -8.97
C VAL A 69 7.63 -3.15 -9.91
N THR A 70 6.69 -3.11 -10.87
CA THR A 70 6.46 -4.25 -11.79
C THR A 70 7.06 -4.02 -13.18
N LEU A 71 6.54 -3.10 -13.99
CA LEU A 71 6.94 -2.98 -15.41
C LEU A 71 8.45 -2.69 -15.60
N THR A 72 9.01 -1.75 -14.83
CA THR A 72 10.45 -1.44 -14.86
C THR A 72 11.33 -2.61 -14.43
N ASN A 73 10.79 -3.56 -13.66
CA ASN A 73 11.48 -4.80 -13.25
C ASN A 73 11.16 -5.99 -14.17
N GLY A 74 10.65 -5.75 -15.38
CA GLY A 74 10.46 -6.78 -16.41
C GLY A 74 9.22 -7.66 -16.22
N VAL A 75 8.30 -7.31 -15.33
CA VAL A 75 7.02 -8.02 -15.19
C VAL A 75 6.14 -7.70 -16.41
N PRO A 76 5.66 -8.69 -17.18
CA PRO A 76 4.85 -8.44 -18.38
C PRO A 76 3.54 -7.69 -18.09
N ILE A 77 3.09 -6.85 -19.02
CA ILE A 77 1.89 -6.01 -18.84
C ILE A 77 0.62 -6.87 -18.66
N GLU A 78 0.57 -8.05 -19.27
CA GLU A 78 -0.54 -9.00 -19.12
C GLU A 78 -0.60 -9.60 -17.71
N THR A 79 0.52 -9.62 -17.01
CA THR A 79 0.59 -10.00 -15.60
C THR A 79 0.16 -8.83 -14.72
N VAL A 80 0.66 -7.63 -15.01
CA VAL A 80 0.33 -6.42 -14.24
C VAL A 80 -1.16 -6.06 -14.36
N SER A 81 -1.78 -6.28 -15.51
CA SER A 81 -3.21 -5.99 -15.74
C SER A 81 -4.16 -6.94 -14.99
N LYS A 82 -3.65 -8.07 -14.50
CA LYS A 82 -4.41 -9.06 -13.72
C LYS A 82 -4.24 -8.88 -12.20
N LEU A 83 -3.43 -7.92 -11.76
CA LEU A 83 -3.19 -7.56 -10.35
C LEU A 83 -4.05 -6.37 -9.92
#